data_AF-A0A3S1LA65-F1
#
_entry.id   AF-A0A3S1LA65-F1
#
_cell.length_a   1.000
_cell.length_b   1.000
_cell.length_c   1.000
_cell.angle_alpha   90.00
_cell.angle_beta   90.00
_cell.angle_gamma   90.00
#
_symmetry.space_group_name_H-M   'P 1'
#
loop_
_entity.id
_entity.type
_entity.pdbx_description
1 polymer ?
#
loop_
_entity_poly.entity_id
_entity_poly.type
_entity_poly.pdbx_seq_one_letter_code
_entity_poly.pdbx_strand_id
1 'polypeptide(L)'
;MGERSLRRRAAIWLAAFCAFYLAFAYLAAPEFWTWRERGFRTQRFEMVTHTPQGIPGDPINVGLVGTEKEVVHAFAVAGWDTADAVTLRTAIDIGESVLFSR
;
A
#
# COMPACT_ATOMS: atom_id res chain seq x y z
N MET A 1 3.09 -50.72 15.23
CA MET A 1 2.64 -49.85 14.11
C MET A 1 3.86 -49.16 13.53
N GLY A 2 4.31 -49.57 12.34
CA GLY A 2 5.67 -49.30 11.87
C GLY A 2 5.96 -47.84 11.51
N GLU A 3 7.15 -47.37 11.87
CA GLU A 3 7.69 -46.02 11.62
C GLU A 3 7.55 -45.56 10.16
N ARG A 4 7.60 -46.51 9.20
CA ARG A 4 7.36 -46.24 7.77
C ARG A 4 5.97 -45.65 7.48
N SER A 5 4.95 -46.02 8.26
CA SER A 5 3.59 -45.47 8.10
C SER A 5 3.49 -44.05 8.64
N LEU A 6 4.23 -43.72 9.71
CA LEU A 6 4.28 -42.38 10.29
C LEU A 6 5.04 -41.43 9.37
N ARG A 7 6.20 -41.83 8.84
CA ARG A 7 6.96 -41.04 7.86
C ARG A 7 6.16 -40.77 6.58
N ARG A 8 5.43 -41.78 6.06
CA ARG A 8 4.56 -41.61 4.90
C ARG A 8 3.43 -40.62 5.18
N ARG A 9 2.77 -40.73 6.33
CA ARG A 9 1.71 -39.79 6.76
C ARG A 9 2.26 -38.37 6.91
N ALA A 10 3.43 -38.21 7.53
CA ALA A 10 4.08 -36.91 7.68
C ALA A 10 4.41 -36.29 6.31
N ALA A 11 4.95 -37.07 5.37
CA ALA A 11 5.23 -36.60 4.02
C ALA A 11 3.95 -36.16 3.27
N ILE A 12 2.85 -36.91 3.40
CA ILE A 12 1.56 -36.55 2.82
C ILE A 12 1.04 -35.23 3.40
N TRP A 13 1.09 -35.06 4.72
CA TRP A 13 0.66 -33.82 5.37
C TRP A 13 1.53 -32.63 5.00
N LEU A 14 2.85 -32.81 4.89
CA LEU A 14 3.75 -31.76 4.42
C LEU A 14 3.42 -31.37 2.98
N ALA A 15 3.23 -32.36 2.09
CA ALA A 15 2.85 -32.10 0.71
C ALA A 15 1.50 -31.38 0.60
N ALA A 16 0.50 -31.80 1.39
CA ALA A 16 -0.80 -31.14 1.45
C ALA A 16 -0.70 -29.70 1.96
N PHE A 17 0.11 -29.46 2.99
CA PHE A 17 0.37 -28.12 3.52
C PHE A 17 1.06 -27.23 2.47
N CYS A 18 2.10 -27.73 1.80
CA CYS A 18 2.77 -27.00 0.72
C CYS A 18 1.79 -26.70 -0.43
N ALA A 19 0.99 -27.68 -0.85
CA ALA A 19 0.00 -27.49 -1.91
C ALA A 19 -1.05 -26.44 -1.52
N PHE A 20 -1.55 -26.49 -0.29
CA PHE A 20 -2.47 -25.49 0.25
C PHE A 20 -1.83 -24.10 0.28
N TYR A 21 -0.61 -23.98 0.79
CA TYR A 21 0.12 -22.71 0.83
C TYR A 21 0.28 -22.12 -0.57
N LEU A 22 0.69 -22.93 -1.55
CA LEU A 22 0.86 -22.48 -2.93
C LEU A 22 -0.47 -22.05 -3.55
N ALA A 23 -1.54 -22.85 -3.39
CA ALA A 23 -2.86 -22.48 -3.88
C ALA A 23 -3.37 -21.19 -3.24
N PHE A 24 -3.14 -21.00 -1.94
CA PHE A 24 -3.55 -19.80 -1.25
C PHE A 24 -2.76 -18.58 -1.70
N ALA A 25 -1.43 -18.67 -1.73
CA ALA A 25 -0.53 -17.57 -2.06
C ALA A 25 -0.63 -17.12 -3.52
N TYR A 26 -0.83 -18.06 -4.45
CA TYR A 26 -0.76 -17.77 -5.89
C TYR A 26 -2.12 -17.73 -6.59
N LEU A 27 -3.21 -18.22 -5.97
CA LEU A 27 -4.56 -18.16 -6.54
C LEU A 27 -5.52 -17.38 -5.65
N ALA A 28 -5.73 -17.85 -4.40
CA ALA A 28 -6.78 -17.29 -3.55
C ALA A 28 -6.52 -15.84 -3.13
N ALA A 29 -5.32 -15.54 -2.63
CA ALA A 29 -4.97 -14.20 -2.18
C ALA A 29 -4.93 -13.16 -3.33
N PRO A 30 -4.34 -13.45 -4.51
CA PRO A 30 -4.38 -12.52 -5.65
C PRO A 30 -5.79 -12.25 -6.18
N GLU A 31 -6.65 -13.28 -6.27
CA GLU A 31 -8.05 -13.11 -6.70
C GLU A 31 -8.85 -12.30 -5.69
N PHE A 32 -8.67 -12.56 -4.39
CA PHE A 32 -9.30 -11.78 -3.34
C PHE A 32 -8.89 -10.31 -3.40
N TRP A 33 -7.59 -10.03 -3.60
CA TRP A 33 -7.09 -8.66 -3.76
C TRP A 33 -7.73 -7.97 -4.96
N THR A 34 -7.72 -8.64 -6.12
CA THR A 34 -8.32 -8.12 -7.36
C THR A 34 -9.81 -7.86 -7.20
N TRP A 35 -10.52 -8.71 -6.46
CA TRP A 35 -11.92 -8.49 -6.11
C TRP A 35 -12.14 -7.29 -5.19
N ARG A 36 -11.34 -7.13 -4.12
CA ARG A 36 -11.44 -6.00 -3.19
C ARG A 36 -11.12 -4.66 -3.84
N GLU A 37 -10.20 -4.64 -4.80
CA GLU A 37 -9.80 -3.41 -5.48
C GLU A 37 -10.78 -2.99 -6.60
N ARG A 38 -11.71 -3.87 -7.00
CA ARG A 38 -12.75 -3.54 -8.00
C ARG A 38 -13.64 -2.43 -7.46
N GLY A 39 -13.39 -1.20 -7.91
CA GLY A 39 -14.18 -0.01 -7.57
C GLY A 39 -13.58 0.88 -6.50
N PHE A 40 -12.46 0.50 -5.87
CA PHE A 40 -11.83 1.30 -4.82
C PHE A 40 -11.15 2.57 -5.36
N ARG A 41 -10.77 2.58 -6.65
CA ARG A 41 -10.08 3.70 -7.31
C ARG A 41 -10.74 4.03 -8.64
N THR A 42 -11.70 4.95 -8.62
CA THR A 42 -12.35 5.47 -9.83
C THR A 42 -11.48 6.49 -10.57
N GLN A 43 -10.45 7.03 -9.91
CA GLN A 43 -9.49 7.95 -10.50
C GLN A 43 -8.14 7.28 -10.74
N ARG A 44 -7.61 7.42 -11.96
CA ARG A 44 -6.22 7.09 -12.29
C ARG A 44 -5.30 8.08 -11.57
N PHE A 45 -4.51 7.59 -10.63
CA PHE A 45 -3.39 8.36 -10.09
C PHE A 45 -2.17 8.09 -10.98
N GLU A 46 -1.56 9.13 -11.53
CA GLU A 46 -0.39 8.97 -12.42
C GLU A 46 0.90 8.61 -11.68
N MET A 47 0.93 8.77 -10.35
CA MET A 47 2.14 8.59 -9.52
C MET A 47 2.15 7.29 -8.71
N VAL A 48 1.67 6.17 -9.28
CA VAL A 48 1.76 4.84 -8.66
C VAL A 48 2.46 3.85 -9.60
N THR A 49 3.30 2.98 -9.04
CA THR A 49 3.86 1.85 -9.80
C THR A 49 2.83 0.73 -9.91
N HIS A 50 2.88 -0.07 -10.98
CA HIS A 50 2.01 -1.24 -11.14
C HIS A 50 2.82 -2.53 -11.23
N THR A 51 2.32 -3.59 -10.62
CA THR A 51 2.85 -4.95 -10.86
C THR A 51 2.52 -5.42 -12.29
N PRO A 52 3.12 -6.52 -12.79
CA PRO A 52 2.74 -7.08 -14.10
C PRO A 52 1.25 -7.45 -14.22
N GLN A 53 0.58 -7.77 -13.10
CA GLN A 53 -0.86 -8.02 -13.05
C GLN A 53 -1.70 -6.73 -13.00
N GLY A 54 -1.08 -5.55 -13.02
CA GLY A 54 -1.75 -4.26 -12.98
C GLY A 54 -2.15 -3.79 -11.58
N ILE A 55 -1.72 -4.47 -10.52
CA ILE A 55 -2.04 -4.09 -9.14
C ILE A 55 -1.26 -2.80 -8.79
N PRO A 56 -1.94 -1.71 -8.36
CA PRO A 56 -1.26 -0.49 -7.99
C PRO A 56 -0.48 -0.69 -6.67
N GLY A 57 0.76 -0.22 -6.65
CA GLY A 57 1.51 -0.03 -5.42
C GLY A 57 1.12 1.26 -4.71
N ASP A 58 1.91 1.60 -3.70
CA ASP A 58 1.80 2.90 -3.03
C ASP A 58 2.21 4.04 -3.97
N PRO A 59 1.72 5.27 -3.73
CA PRO A 59 2.26 6.45 -4.39
C PRO A 59 3.78 6.50 -4.29
N ILE A 60 4.45 6.93 -5.36
CA ILE A 60 5.89 7.05 -5.37
C ILE A 60 6.34 8.02 -4.27
N ASN A 61 7.20 7.55 -3.37
CA ASN A 61 7.77 8.40 -2.33
C ASN A 61 8.81 9.34 -2.95
N VAL A 62 8.71 10.62 -2.67
CA VAL A 62 9.71 11.63 -3.07
C VAL A 62 10.50 12.08 -1.83
N GLY A 63 11.83 12.07 -1.94
CA GLY A 63 12.74 12.60 -0.93
C GLY A 63 13.36 13.91 -1.40
N LEU A 64 13.32 14.95 -0.58
CA LEU A 64 13.96 16.23 -0.84
C LEU A 64 15.34 16.25 -0.19
N VAL A 65 16.37 16.61 -0.95
CA VAL A 65 17.76 16.70 -0.46
C VAL A 65 18.23 18.15 -0.58
N GLY A 66 18.61 18.74 0.55
CA GLY A 66 19.03 20.13 0.65
C GLY A 66 18.65 20.74 2.00
N THR A 67 19.02 21.98 2.21
CA THR A 67 18.54 22.78 3.34
C THR A 67 17.09 23.21 3.09
N GLU A 68 16.36 23.51 4.17
CA GLU A 68 14.98 24.03 4.09
C GLU A 68 14.88 25.24 3.15
N LYS A 69 15.84 26.17 3.22
CA LYS A 69 15.88 27.36 2.38
C LYS A 69 16.03 27.03 0.89
N GLU A 70 16.87 26.06 0.55
CA GLU A 70 17.05 25.62 -0.84
C GLU A 70 15.78 24.97 -1.39
N VAL A 71 15.12 24.13 -0.59
CA VAL A 71 13.86 23.49 -0.95
C VAL A 71 12.76 24.53 -1.15
N VAL A 72 12.53 25.42 -0.18
CA VAL A 72 11.52 26.48 -0.28
C VAL A 72 11.78 27.36 -1.50
N HIS A 73 13.03 27.74 -1.76
CA HIS A 73 13.39 28.52 -2.94
C HIS A 73 13.10 27.79 -4.25
N ALA A 74 13.43 26.50 -4.34
CA ALA A 74 13.15 25.70 -5.54
C ALA A 74 11.65 25.59 -5.83
N PHE A 75 10.82 25.39 -4.79
CA PHE A 75 9.37 25.38 -4.93
C PHE A 75 8.81 26.75 -5.33
N ALA A 76 9.33 27.84 -4.76
CA ALA A 76 8.96 29.20 -5.15
C ALA A 76 9.28 29.48 -6.63
N VAL A 77 10.44 29.05 -7.14
CA VAL A 77 10.80 29.14 -8.56
C VAL A 77 9.86 28.31 -9.44
N ALA A 78 9.36 27.19 -8.94
CA ALA A 78 8.36 26.36 -9.62
C ALA A 78 6.92 26.93 -9.56
N GLY A 79 6.72 28.10 -8.95
CA GLY A 79 5.42 28.77 -8.83
C GLY A 79 4.56 28.28 -7.66
N TRP A 80 5.15 27.56 -6.71
CA TRP A 80 4.48 27.12 -5.49
C TRP A 80 4.67 28.15 -4.38
N ASP A 81 3.71 28.22 -3.46
CA ASP A 81 3.79 29.08 -2.28
C ASP A 81 4.01 28.25 -1.01
N THR A 82 4.59 28.88 0.01
CA THR A 82 4.70 28.28 1.34
C THR A 82 3.32 28.12 1.96
N ALA A 83 3.08 26.97 2.59
CA ALA A 83 1.84 26.75 3.33
C ALA A 83 1.73 27.72 4.52
N ASP A 84 0.51 28.17 4.81
CA ASP A 84 0.22 28.96 6.00
C ASP A 84 0.63 28.22 7.28
N ALA A 85 1.09 28.99 8.28
CA ALA A 85 1.45 28.42 9.57
C ALA A 85 0.23 27.78 10.26
N VAL A 86 0.43 26.58 10.81
CA VAL A 86 -0.61 25.92 11.60
C VAL A 86 -0.81 26.68 12.90
N THR A 87 -2.01 27.23 13.08
CA THR A 87 -2.47 27.82 14.33
C THR A 87 -3.39 26.84 15.08
N LEU A 88 -3.68 27.12 16.36
CA LEU A 88 -4.66 26.32 17.11
C LEU A 88 -6.02 26.26 16.41
N ARG A 89 -6.47 27.40 15.84
CA ARG A 89 -7.72 27.47 15.09
C ARG A 89 -7.69 26.54 13.88
N THR A 90 -6.69 26.70 13.00
CA THR A 90 -6.60 25.88 11.78
C THR A 90 -6.42 24.40 12.11
N ALA A 91 -5.75 24.06 13.22
CA ALA A 91 -5.63 22.68 13.66
C ALA A 91 -6.98 22.07 14.07
N ILE A 92 -7.83 22.83 14.78
CA ILE A 92 -9.21 22.41 15.12
C ILE A 92 -10.03 22.25 13.84
N ASP A 93 -9.99 23.24 12.94
CA ASP A 93 -10.75 23.21 11.69
C ASP A 93 -10.36 22.00 10.82
N ILE A 94 -9.05 21.70 10.71
CA ILE A 94 -8.55 20.50 10.03
C ILE A 94 -9.10 19.23 10.71
N GLY A 95 -9.04 19.15 12.04
CA GLY A 95 -9.54 18.00 12.79
C GLY A 95 -11.04 17.76 12.62
N GLU A 96 -11.85 18.82 12.71
CA GLU A 96 -13.30 18.74 12.47
C GLU A 96 -13.61 18.29 11.05
N SER A 97 -12.87 18.78 10.05
CA SER A 97 -13.09 18.40 8.66
C SER A 97 -12.84 16.92 8.39
N VAL A 98 -11.83 16.33 9.03
CA VAL A 98 -11.54 14.90 8.93
C VAL A 98 -12.60 14.07 9.65
N LEU A 99 -13.01 14.48 10.85
CA LEU A 99 -14.00 13.74 11.65
C LEU A 99 -15.41 13.80 11.07
N PHE A 100 -15.79 14.94 10.50
CA PHE A 100 -17.16 15.20 10.07
C PHE A 100 -17.32 15.28 8.54
N SER A 101 -16.23 15.09 7.76
CA SER A 101 -16.23 15.16 6.29
C SER A 101 -16.80 16.47 5.74
N ARG A 102 -16.53 17.60 6.40
CA ARG A 102 -17.04 18.95 6.04
C ARG A 102 -16.07 20.06 6.37
#